data_AF-A0A540LXR1-F1
#
_entry.id   AF-A0A540LXR1-F1
#
_cell.length_a   1.000
_cell.length_b   1.000
_cell.length_c   1.000
_cell.angle_alpha   90.00
_cell.angle_beta   90.00
_cell.angle_gamma   90.00
#
_symmetry.space_group_name_H-M   'P 1'
#
loop_
_entity.id
_entity.type
_entity.pdbx_description
1 polymer ?
#
loop_
_entity_poly.entity_id
_entity_poly.type
_entity_poly.pdbx_seq_one_letter_code
_entity_poly.pdbx_strand_id
1 'polypeptide(L)'
;MDLVASCKEKLAYFRIKELKDVLTELGLSKQGKKQDLVDRILAILSDEQVSKMWAKKNAVGKEQVAELVDHTYRKMQISGAPDLASKGQCISDSSNVKIRGEIEDPYQSAIKVRCLCGNSLETESMIKCEDPRCQVWQHMGCVIVPEKPMEGNPPVPELFYCELCRLSRADPFWVTIQHPLQPVKLHVTNIPADGSNPVQSVDKTFQLTRADKDLMSKQEYDVQVWCMLLNDKVAFRMQWPQYADLQVNGMPVRAINRPGSQLLGANGRDDGPIITPYTKDGFNKISLTGCDARIFCLGVRIVKRRTVQQILNLIPKESDGEGFEDALARVCRCVGGGTATDNDDSDSDLEVVADSFTVNLRCPMSGSRMKVAGRFKPCPHMGCFDLDVFVEMNQRSRKHTLVCDCSGNAPFVSRTMRWRISLSTLISTVSLQR
;
A
#
# COMPACT_ATOMS: atom_id res chain seq x y z
N MET A 1 -6.59 0.08 26.40
CA MET A 1 -5.44 -0.71 25.91
C MET A 1 -4.33 -0.52 26.93
N ASP A 2 -3.67 -1.60 27.36
CA ASP A 2 -2.59 -1.50 28.34
C ASP A 2 -1.40 -0.74 27.74
N LEU A 3 -1.17 0.49 28.22
CA LEU A 3 -0.09 1.39 27.78
C LEU A 3 1.28 0.70 27.87
N VAL A 4 1.47 -0.15 28.88
CA VAL A 4 2.71 -0.90 29.11
C VAL A 4 2.91 -1.95 28.03
N ALA A 5 1.86 -2.68 27.66
CA ALA A 5 1.91 -3.69 26.60
C ALA A 5 2.25 -3.08 25.22
N SER A 6 1.64 -1.93 24.88
CA SER A 6 1.94 -1.21 23.62
C SER A 6 3.38 -0.70 23.57
N CYS A 7 3.88 -0.14 24.68
CA CYS A 7 5.27 0.34 24.76
C CYS A 7 6.27 -0.82 24.68
N LYS A 8 5.96 -1.96 25.30
CA LYS A 8 6.82 -3.16 25.28
C LYS A 8 7.01 -3.71 23.86
N GLU A 9 5.94 -3.75 23.07
CA GLU A 9 6.00 -4.15 21.67
C GLU A 9 6.88 -3.20 20.85
N LYS A 10 6.73 -1.88 21.04
CA LYS A 10 7.53 -0.86 20.34
C LYS A 10 9.01 -0.89 20.72
N LEU A 11 9.31 -1.06 22.02
CA LEU A 11 10.69 -1.13 22.52
C LEU A 11 11.48 -2.33 21.96
N ALA A 12 10.80 -3.42 21.58
CA ALA A 12 11.45 -4.57 20.93
C ALA A 12 12.15 -4.18 19.61
N TYR A 13 11.61 -3.19 18.90
CA TYR A 13 12.15 -2.69 17.63
C TYR A 13 13.31 -1.70 17.78
N PHE A 14 13.55 -1.17 18.99
CA PHE A 14 14.58 -0.16 19.21
C PHE A 14 15.96 -0.80 19.18
N ARG A 15 16.96 -0.13 18.60
CA ARG A 15 18.37 -0.52 18.75
C ARG A 15 18.93 0.19 19.99
N ILE A 16 20.16 -0.15 20.35
CA ILE A 16 20.81 0.41 21.55
C ILE A 16 20.90 1.94 21.47
N LYS A 17 21.04 2.50 20.27
CA LYS A 17 21.07 3.95 20.06
C LYS A 17 19.77 4.60 20.51
N GLU A 18 18.62 4.12 20.04
CA GLU A 18 17.33 4.74 20.31
C GLU A 18 16.89 4.53 21.77
N LEU A 19 17.25 3.39 22.36
CA LEU A 19 17.08 3.16 23.81
C LEU A 19 17.91 4.16 24.63
N LYS A 20 19.14 4.44 24.21
CA LYS A 20 19.99 5.46 24.85
C LYS A 20 19.45 6.87 24.63
N ASP A 21 18.85 7.15 23.47
CA ASP A 21 18.24 8.45 23.18
C ASP A 21 17.02 8.70 24.09
N VAL A 22 16.13 7.72 24.22
CA VAL A 22 15.01 7.76 25.18
C VAL A 22 15.51 7.94 26.62
N LEU A 23 16.50 7.16 27.06
CA LEU A 23 17.08 7.30 28.40
C LEU A 23 17.78 8.65 28.61
N THR A 24 18.28 9.29 27.55
CA THR A 24 18.88 10.64 27.61
C THR A 24 17.81 11.68 27.91
N GLU A 25 16.69 11.62 27.21
CA GLU A 25 15.56 12.54 27.41
C GLU A 25 14.86 12.30 28.76
N LEU A 26 14.91 11.06 29.29
CA LEU A 26 14.47 10.73 30.64
C LEU A 26 15.50 11.04 31.74
N GLY A 27 16.72 11.47 31.38
CA GLY A 27 17.78 11.81 32.34
C GLY A 27 18.39 10.61 33.08
N LEU A 28 18.32 9.40 32.51
CA LEU A 28 18.77 8.14 33.13
C LEU A 28 20.12 7.65 32.58
N SER A 29 20.75 6.73 33.33
CA SER A 29 22.01 6.10 32.92
C SER A 29 21.85 5.31 31.62
N LYS A 30 22.85 5.43 30.74
CA LYS A 30 22.92 4.79 29.40
C LYS A 30 23.81 3.54 29.37
N GLN A 31 24.37 3.13 30.51
CA GLN A 31 25.28 1.99 30.62
C GLN A 31 24.51 0.69 30.82
N GLY A 32 24.95 -0.41 30.22
CA GLY A 32 24.33 -1.73 30.30
C GLY A 32 24.07 -2.36 28.92
N LYS A 33 23.70 -3.64 28.93
CA LYS A 33 23.29 -4.37 27.72
C LYS A 33 21.89 -3.91 27.28
N LYS A 34 21.47 -4.27 26.06
CA LYS A 34 20.19 -3.84 25.48
C LYS A 34 19.01 -4.10 26.41
N GLN A 35 18.97 -5.29 27.02
CA GLN A 35 17.89 -5.67 27.94
C GLN A 35 17.84 -4.78 29.19
N ASP A 36 18.99 -4.45 29.77
CA ASP A 36 19.07 -3.54 30.92
C ASP A 36 18.53 -2.14 30.62
N LEU A 37 18.64 -1.68 29.36
CA LEU A 37 18.11 -0.38 28.93
C LEU A 37 16.59 -0.44 28.73
N VAL A 38 16.08 -1.54 28.15
CA VAL A 38 14.65 -1.80 27.98
C VAL A 38 13.95 -1.94 29.35
N ASP A 39 14.53 -2.71 30.26
CA ASP A 39 13.96 -2.97 31.58
C ASP A 39 13.87 -1.69 32.42
N ARG A 40 14.83 -0.75 32.27
CA ARG A 40 14.77 0.57 32.91
C ARG A 40 13.61 1.43 32.39
N ILE A 41 13.33 1.39 31.09
CA ILE A 41 12.19 2.14 30.52
C ILE A 41 10.86 1.50 30.95
N LEU A 42 10.78 0.17 30.97
CA LEU A 42 9.59 -0.57 31.41
C LEU A 42 9.32 -0.43 32.92
N ALA A 43 10.35 -0.31 33.74
CA ALA A 43 10.22 -0.10 35.19
C ALA A 43 9.50 1.22 35.51
N ILE A 44 9.74 2.28 34.73
CA ILE A 44 9.04 3.56 34.88
C ILE A 44 7.57 3.44 34.44
N LEU A 45 7.32 2.66 33.39
CA LEU A 45 5.96 2.44 32.87
C LEU A 45 5.08 1.61 33.82
N SER A 46 5.66 0.83 34.74
CA SER A 46 4.93 -0.14 35.57
C SER A 46 4.57 0.30 37.01
N ASP A 47 4.99 1.47 37.52
CA ASP A 47 4.89 1.91 38.95
C ASP A 47 5.13 0.77 39.99
N GLU A 48 6.25 0.08 39.92
CA GLU A 48 6.77 -0.54 41.14
C GLU A 48 7.80 0.40 41.78
N GLN A 49 7.32 1.19 42.74
CA GLN A 49 8.20 1.95 43.62
C GLN A 49 8.85 0.99 44.63
N VAL A 50 10.08 0.54 44.36
CA VAL A 50 10.98 0.17 45.45
C VAL A 50 11.65 1.43 45.96
N SER A 51 11.08 1.94 47.05
CA SER A 51 11.67 2.93 47.93
C SER A 51 13.07 2.51 48.39
N LYS A 52 14.11 3.24 47.98
CA LYS A 52 15.05 3.96 48.86
C LYS A 52 16.22 4.57 48.07
N MET A 53 16.43 5.87 48.32
CA MET A 53 17.62 6.66 48.00
C MET A 53 17.94 6.91 46.51
N TRP A 54 17.32 7.93 45.93
CA TRP A 54 18.08 9.10 45.42
C TRP A 54 17.15 10.31 45.24
N ALA A 55 17.72 11.49 45.37
CA ALA A 55 17.01 12.75 45.61
C ALA A 55 16.37 13.36 44.35
N LYS A 56 15.22 14.02 44.58
CA LYS A 56 14.60 15.11 43.80
C LYS A 56 15.34 15.55 42.50
N LYS A 57 14.82 15.12 41.35
CA LYS A 57 14.53 15.97 40.17
C LYS A 57 13.75 15.18 39.12
N ASN A 58 12.68 15.80 38.61
CA ASN A 58 11.84 15.42 37.46
C ASN A 58 11.09 14.08 37.57
N ALA A 59 9.91 14.11 38.22
CA ALA A 59 8.93 13.02 38.09
C ALA A 59 8.30 13.10 36.68
N VAL A 60 8.89 12.38 35.73
CA VAL A 60 8.32 12.19 34.38
C VAL A 60 7.15 11.21 34.50
N GLY A 61 5.96 11.62 34.08
CA GLY A 61 4.75 10.79 34.13
C GLY A 61 4.79 9.63 33.13
N LYS A 62 4.11 8.52 33.42
CA LYS A 62 4.07 7.32 32.56
C LYS A 62 3.61 7.64 31.13
N GLU A 63 2.70 8.59 31.00
CA GLU A 63 2.18 9.09 29.72
C GLU A 63 3.28 9.80 28.91
N GLN A 64 4.16 10.56 29.56
CA GLN A 64 5.29 11.23 28.89
C GLN A 64 6.34 10.22 28.41
N VAL A 65 6.56 9.14 29.17
CA VAL A 65 7.45 8.04 28.74
C VAL A 65 6.86 7.31 27.54
N ALA A 66 5.55 7.04 27.55
CA ALA A 66 4.85 6.40 26.43
C ALA A 66 4.87 7.29 25.16
N GLU A 67 4.64 8.60 25.31
CA GLU A 67 4.75 9.56 24.20
C GLU A 67 6.17 9.61 23.63
N LEU A 68 7.19 9.56 24.48
CA LEU A 68 8.58 9.57 24.05
C LEU A 68 8.99 8.29 23.29
N VAL A 69 8.51 7.13 23.76
CA VAL A 69 8.67 5.85 23.04
C VAL A 69 7.94 5.92 21.69
N ASP A 70 6.72 6.44 21.64
CA ASP A 70 5.97 6.57 20.39
C ASP A 70 6.60 7.54 19.41
N HIS A 71 7.09 8.68 19.90
CA HIS A 71 7.78 9.68 19.11
C HIS A 71 9.10 9.13 18.53
N THR A 72 9.88 8.41 19.33
CA THR A 72 11.14 7.80 18.89
C THR A 72 10.88 6.68 17.88
N TYR A 73 9.87 5.84 18.12
CA TYR A 73 9.43 4.81 17.18
C TYR A 73 8.99 5.41 15.84
N ARG A 74 8.25 6.52 15.86
CA ARG A 74 7.86 7.26 14.63
C ARG A 74 9.06 7.85 13.91
N LYS A 75 10.03 8.44 14.62
CA LYS A 75 11.26 8.96 14.00
C LYS A 75 12.09 7.87 13.31
N MET A 76 12.18 6.68 13.89
CA MET A 76 12.84 5.53 13.26
C MET A 76 12.19 5.13 11.93
N GLN A 77 10.88 5.33 11.79
CA GLN A 77 10.14 5.01 10.56
C GLN A 77 10.26 6.11 9.48
N ILE A 78 10.63 7.34 9.86
CA ILE A 78 10.63 8.53 8.98
C ILE A 78 12.05 8.93 8.53
N SER A 79 13.12 8.53 9.24
CA SER A 79 14.51 8.90 8.93
C SER A 79 15.07 8.17 7.71
N GLY A 80 14.66 8.60 6.52
CA GLY A 80 15.27 8.31 5.23
C GLY A 80 15.37 9.58 4.36
N ALA A 81 15.83 10.71 4.91
CA ALA A 81 16.31 11.89 4.18
C ALA A 81 17.11 12.81 5.13
N PRO A 82 18.21 13.47 4.68
CA PRO A 82 19.07 14.28 5.54
C PRO A 82 18.53 15.70 5.76
N ASP A 83 18.80 16.23 6.95
CA ASP A 83 18.51 17.60 7.38
C ASP A 83 19.20 18.66 6.50
N LEU A 84 18.46 19.69 6.09
CA LEU A 84 19.03 20.98 5.71
C LEU A 84 18.52 22.06 6.67
N ALA A 85 19.48 22.61 7.40
CA ALA A 85 19.32 23.63 8.42
C ALA A 85 18.80 24.96 7.84
N SER A 86 17.89 25.58 8.60
CA SER A 86 17.38 26.93 8.41
C SER A 86 18.24 27.97 9.16
N LYS A 87 18.58 29.08 8.49
CA LYS A 87 18.88 30.43 9.03
C LYS A 87 18.45 31.43 7.94
N GLY A 88 17.85 32.58 8.19
CA GLY A 88 17.66 33.34 9.42
C GLY A 88 16.51 34.36 9.28
N GLN A 89 16.58 35.40 10.12
CA GLN A 89 15.46 36.04 10.81
C GLN A 89 15.22 37.49 10.34
N CYS A 90 13.95 37.95 10.47
CA CYS A 90 13.49 39.30 10.84
C CYS A 90 13.62 40.48 9.82
N ILE A 91 12.51 41.16 9.50
CA ILE A 91 12.01 42.44 10.08
C ILE A 91 10.81 42.97 9.23
N SER A 92 9.88 43.57 9.96
CA SER A 92 8.66 44.32 9.61
C SER A 92 8.81 45.41 8.53
N ASP A 93 7.78 45.68 7.72
CA ASP A 93 7.00 46.93 7.84
C ASP A 93 5.81 47.04 6.87
N SER A 94 4.75 47.61 7.43
CA SER A 94 3.40 47.84 6.94
C SER A 94 3.27 49.00 5.94
N SER A 95 2.34 48.89 4.98
CA SER A 95 1.46 50.01 4.62
C SER A 95 0.15 49.55 3.95
N ASN A 96 -0.94 50.16 4.39
CA ASN A 96 -2.33 49.90 3.99
C ASN A 96 -2.68 50.60 2.67
N VAL A 97 -3.34 49.91 1.74
CA VAL A 97 -4.32 50.53 0.82
C VAL A 97 -5.55 49.63 0.74
N LYS A 98 -6.69 50.17 1.20
CA LYS A 98 -8.02 49.55 1.11
C LYS A 98 -8.49 49.58 -0.34
N ILE A 99 -8.83 48.42 -0.91
CA ILE A 99 -9.83 48.32 -1.97
C ILE A 99 -10.94 47.42 -1.44
N ARG A 100 -12.11 48.03 -1.23
CA ARG A 100 -13.36 47.34 -0.92
C ARG A 100 -13.85 46.70 -2.23
N GLY A 101 -13.68 45.40 -2.34
CA GLY A 101 -14.36 44.53 -3.29
C GLY A 101 -14.55 43.19 -2.56
N GLU A 102 -15.79 42.73 -2.53
CA GLU A 102 -16.31 41.54 -1.85
C GLU A 102 -15.26 40.47 -1.48
N ILE A 103 -15.10 40.22 -0.18
CA ILE A 103 -14.26 39.13 0.33
C ILE A 103 -15.05 37.83 0.10
N GLU A 104 -14.83 37.19 -1.05
CA GLU A 104 -14.89 35.73 -1.10
C GLU A 104 -13.71 35.22 -0.26
N ASP A 105 -14.03 34.45 0.78
CA ASP A 105 -13.08 33.88 1.73
C ASP A 105 -12.01 33.02 1.00
N PRO A 106 -10.72 33.39 1.00
CA PRO A 106 -9.69 32.67 0.25
C PRO A 106 -9.26 31.33 0.86
N TYR A 107 -9.89 30.87 1.95
CA TYR A 107 -9.38 29.77 2.78
C TYR A 107 -10.33 28.58 3.02
N GLN A 108 -11.26 28.30 2.11
CA GLN A 108 -11.93 26.99 2.10
C GLN A 108 -11.50 26.17 0.90
N SER A 109 -10.42 25.42 1.07
CA SER A 109 -10.18 24.23 0.25
C SER A 109 -11.33 23.24 0.51
N ALA A 110 -12.41 23.33 -0.27
CA ALA A 110 -13.61 22.52 -0.06
C ALA A 110 -13.26 21.03 0.09
N ILE A 111 -13.66 20.43 1.22
CA ILE A 111 -13.39 19.03 1.52
C ILE A 111 -14.14 18.17 0.49
N LYS A 112 -13.38 17.41 -0.29
CA LYS A 112 -13.95 16.51 -1.30
C LYS A 112 -14.40 15.20 -0.64
N VAL A 113 -15.68 15.12 -0.27
CA VAL A 113 -16.28 13.89 0.28
C VAL A 113 -16.84 13.00 -0.85
N ARG A 114 -16.49 11.71 -0.85
CA ARG A 114 -17.12 10.68 -1.71
C ARG A 114 -17.14 9.35 -0.99
N CYS A 115 -18.30 8.97 -0.47
CA CYS A 115 -18.43 7.74 0.30
C CYS A 115 -19.28 6.68 -0.41
N LEU A 116 -19.07 5.40 -0.07
CA LEU A 116 -19.81 4.25 -0.59
C LEU A 116 -21.30 4.25 -0.21
N CYS A 117 -21.68 5.02 0.82
CA CYS A 117 -23.09 5.21 1.19
C CYS A 117 -23.84 6.20 0.28
N GLY A 118 -23.14 6.89 -0.62
CA GLY A 118 -23.71 7.91 -1.50
C GLY A 118 -23.82 9.30 -0.87
N ASN A 119 -23.61 9.42 0.44
CA ASN A 119 -23.64 10.72 1.12
C ASN A 119 -22.30 11.45 0.94
N SER A 120 -22.39 12.73 0.62
CA SER A 120 -21.24 13.65 0.46
C SER A 120 -21.12 14.63 1.64
N LEU A 121 -21.84 14.38 2.73
CA LEU A 121 -21.77 15.18 3.95
C LEU A 121 -20.56 14.79 4.80
N GLU A 122 -19.93 15.78 5.41
CA GLU A 122 -18.90 15.57 6.42
C GLU A 122 -19.51 15.01 7.71
N THR A 123 -18.75 14.19 8.42
CA THR A 123 -19.12 13.67 9.74
C THR A 123 -17.92 13.73 10.67
N GLU A 124 -18.12 13.44 11.95
CA GLU A 124 -17.04 13.43 12.95
C GLU A 124 -15.99 12.33 12.69
N SER A 125 -16.33 11.27 11.95
CA SER A 125 -15.48 10.11 11.73
C SER A 125 -15.18 9.90 10.24
N MET A 126 -14.11 10.55 9.78
CA MET A 126 -13.71 10.61 8.37
C MET A 126 -12.28 10.11 8.19
N ILE A 127 -12.02 9.44 7.07
CA ILE A 127 -10.69 9.01 6.66
C ILE A 127 -10.35 9.55 5.27
N LYS A 128 -9.12 10.04 5.13
CA LYS A 128 -8.61 10.64 3.90
C LYS A 128 -7.83 9.61 3.09
N CYS A 129 -8.03 9.60 1.77
CA CYS A 129 -7.22 8.80 0.88
C CYS A 129 -5.77 9.34 0.81
N GLU A 130 -4.81 8.42 0.95
CA GLU A 130 -3.37 8.69 0.97
C GLU A 130 -2.83 9.21 -0.37
N ASP A 131 -3.52 8.97 -1.49
CA ASP A 131 -3.07 9.44 -2.79
C ASP A 131 -3.06 10.98 -2.84
N PRO A 132 -1.89 11.63 -3.06
CA PRO A 132 -1.77 13.09 -3.11
C PRO A 132 -2.64 13.73 -4.19
N ARG A 133 -2.99 13.00 -5.25
CA ARG A 133 -3.83 13.49 -6.35
C ARG A 133 -5.32 13.24 -6.10
N CYS A 134 -5.68 12.41 -5.13
CA CYS A 134 -7.08 12.07 -4.86
C CYS A 134 -7.65 12.93 -3.75
N GLN A 135 -7.00 12.95 -2.58
CA GLN A 135 -7.36 13.74 -1.39
C GLN A 135 -8.83 13.62 -0.97
N VAL A 136 -9.49 12.53 -1.36
CA VAL A 136 -10.92 12.30 -1.09
C VAL A 136 -11.12 11.83 0.34
N TRP A 137 -12.19 12.28 0.97
CA TRP A 137 -12.61 11.88 2.29
C TRP A 137 -13.80 10.91 2.22
N GLN A 138 -13.79 9.90 3.07
CA GLN A 138 -14.84 8.88 3.17
C GLN A 138 -15.19 8.64 4.64
N HIS A 139 -16.45 8.27 4.92
CA HIS A 139 -16.87 7.92 6.28
C HIS A 139 -16.17 6.64 6.71
N MET A 140 -15.51 6.65 7.88
CA MET A 140 -14.79 5.48 8.38
C MET A 140 -15.69 4.26 8.50
N GLY A 141 -16.89 4.40 9.08
CA GLY A 141 -17.84 3.29 9.23
C GLY A 141 -18.36 2.70 7.91
N CYS A 142 -18.15 3.36 6.78
CA CYS A 142 -18.53 2.83 5.47
C CYS A 142 -17.42 2.02 4.80
N VAL A 143 -16.16 2.38 5.05
CA VAL A 143 -14.99 1.87 4.31
C VAL A 143 -14.05 1.00 5.15
N ILE A 144 -14.07 1.17 6.48
CA ILE A 144 -13.29 0.36 7.41
C ILE A 144 -14.16 -0.80 7.89
N VAL A 145 -13.86 -2.00 7.40
CA VAL A 145 -14.60 -3.22 7.73
C VAL A 145 -13.76 -4.06 8.70
N PRO A 146 -14.16 -4.22 9.97
CA PRO A 146 -13.39 -4.97 10.95
C PRO A 146 -13.37 -6.48 10.62
N GLU A 147 -12.27 -7.16 10.95
CA GLU A 147 -12.14 -8.63 10.74
C GLU A 147 -13.02 -9.43 11.72
N LYS A 148 -13.32 -8.87 12.89
CA LYS A 148 -14.19 -9.46 13.92
C LYS A 148 -15.17 -8.39 14.42
N PRO A 149 -16.41 -8.76 14.80
CA PRO A 149 -17.28 -7.87 15.53
C PRO A 149 -16.55 -7.41 16.80
N MET A 150 -16.36 -6.11 16.95
CA MET A 150 -15.72 -5.51 18.12
C MET A 150 -16.59 -4.36 18.62
N GLU A 151 -16.71 -4.21 19.93
CA GLU A 151 -17.30 -3.02 20.54
C GLU A 151 -16.27 -1.88 20.48
N GLY A 152 -16.60 -0.82 19.74
CA GLY A 152 -15.76 0.37 19.58
C GLY A 152 -15.36 0.66 18.13
N ASN A 153 -14.67 1.79 17.93
CA ASN A 153 -14.18 2.18 16.60
C ASN A 153 -13.02 1.26 16.18
N PRO A 154 -13.05 0.70 14.96
CA PRO A 154 -11.94 -0.11 14.46
C PRO A 154 -10.66 0.72 14.41
N PRO A 155 -9.48 0.10 14.64
CA PRO A 155 -8.21 0.81 14.55
C PRO A 155 -8.05 1.43 13.17
N VAL A 156 -7.64 2.71 13.14
CA VAL A 156 -7.41 3.44 11.89
C VAL A 156 -6.24 2.79 11.15
N PRO A 157 -6.42 2.36 9.90
CA PRO A 157 -5.31 1.83 9.12
C PRO A 157 -4.21 2.89 8.96
N GLU A 158 -2.94 2.48 9.05
CA GLU A 158 -1.80 3.38 8.82
C GLU A 158 -1.80 3.96 7.40
N LEU A 159 -2.31 3.21 6.42
CA LEU A 159 -2.44 3.63 5.03
C LEU A 159 -3.85 3.32 4.53
N PHE A 160 -4.53 4.32 3.98
CA PHE A 160 -5.85 4.17 3.38
C PHE A 160 -5.88 4.64 1.93
N TYR A 161 -6.28 3.75 1.02
CA TYR A 161 -6.55 4.08 -0.36
C TYR A 161 -8.03 3.83 -0.66
N CYS A 162 -8.70 4.84 -1.21
CA CYS A 162 -10.07 4.69 -1.66
C CYS A 162 -10.19 3.68 -2.82
N GLU A 163 -11.40 3.20 -3.09
CA GLU A 163 -11.68 2.11 -4.05
C GLU A 163 -11.16 2.45 -5.45
N LEU A 164 -11.34 3.70 -5.88
CA LEU A 164 -10.86 4.17 -7.18
C LEU A 164 -9.33 4.24 -7.25
N CYS A 165 -8.66 4.67 -6.16
CA CYS A 165 -7.21 4.67 -6.08
C CYS A 165 -6.65 3.24 -6.04
N ARG A 166 -7.33 2.33 -5.33
CA ARG A 166 -7.01 0.90 -5.33
C ARG A 166 -7.13 0.30 -6.72
N LEU A 167 -8.23 0.61 -7.42
CA LEU A 167 -8.53 0.12 -8.76
C LEU A 167 -7.54 0.64 -9.81
N SER A 168 -7.19 1.93 -9.76
CA SER A 168 -6.19 2.53 -10.66
C SER A 168 -4.80 1.87 -10.54
N ARG A 169 -4.56 1.21 -9.40
CA ARG A 169 -3.35 0.47 -9.06
C ARG A 169 -3.51 -1.04 -9.17
N ALA A 170 -4.71 -1.53 -9.47
CA ALA A 170 -4.95 -2.98 -9.57
C ALA A 170 -4.51 -3.54 -10.91
N ASP A 171 -4.62 -2.75 -11.98
CA ASP A 171 -4.26 -3.16 -13.33
C ASP A 171 -3.62 -1.99 -14.11
N PRO A 172 -2.30 -2.04 -14.37
CA PRO A 172 -1.61 -0.98 -15.09
C PRO A 172 -2.00 -0.93 -16.57
N PHE A 173 -2.56 -1.98 -17.16
CA PHE A 173 -2.91 -2.05 -18.59
C PHE A 173 -4.18 -1.28 -18.96
N TRP A 174 -4.96 -0.84 -17.97
CA TRP A 174 -6.19 -0.09 -18.19
C TRP A 174 -6.11 1.30 -17.57
N VAL A 175 -6.34 2.33 -18.37
CA VAL A 175 -6.52 3.70 -17.90
C VAL A 175 -8.00 3.92 -17.71
N THR A 176 -8.42 4.42 -16.55
CA THR A 176 -9.81 4.85 -16.41
C THR A 176 -9.99 6.24 -17.00
N ILE A 177 -10.92 6.37 -17.94
CA ILE A 177 -11.32 7.64 -18.54
C ILE A 177 -12.41 8.29 -17.69
N GLN A 178 -13.42 7.51 -17.30
CA GLN A 178 -14.50 7.97 -16.43
C GLN A 178 -15.19 6.80 -15.71
N HIS A 179 -16.06 7.14 -14.76
CA HIS A 179 -16.83 6.20 -13.94
C HIS A 179 -18.33 6.42 -14.15
N PRO A 180 -18.97 5.79 -15.16
CA PRO A 180 -20.42 5.86 -15.35
C PRO A 180 -21.22 5.39 -14.13
N LEU A 181 -20.66 4.46 -13.35
CA LEU A 181 -21.15 4.10 -12.03
C LEU A 181 -20.03 4.24 -11.01
N GLN A 182 -20.20 5.15 -10.06
CA GLN A 182 -19.32 5.31 -8.90
C GLN A 182 -19.33 4.03 -8.03
N PRO A 183 -18.31 3.82 -7.18
CA PRO A 183 -18.29 2.67 -6.29
C PRO A 183 -19.54 2.59 -5.40
N VAL A 184 -20.24 1.46 -5.43
CA VAL A 184 -21.42 1.17 -4.62
C VAL A 184 -21.16 -0.08 -3.80
N LYS A 185 -21.45 -0.04 -2.49
CA LYS A 185 -21.34 -1.19 -1.59
C LYS A 185 -22.45 -2.20 -1.86
N LEU A 186 -22.13 -3.50 -1.80
CA LEU A 186 -23.13 -4.55 -1.84
C LEU A 186 -23.87 -4.61 -0.50
N HIS A 187 -25.18 -4.82 -0.55
CA HIS A 187 -26.04 -4.88 0.63
C HIS A 187 -26.44 -6.32 0.90
N VAL A 188 -26.47 -6.70 2.17
CA VAL A 188 -26.99 -8.00 2.59
C VAL A 188 -28.50 -8.00 2.38
N THR A 189 -29.01 -8.92 1.57
CA THR A 189 -30.44 -9.06 1.28
C THR A 189 -31.10 -10.23 2.00
N ASN A 190 -30.30 -11.23 2.41
CA ASN A 190 -30.80 -12.35 3.20
C ASN A 190 -29.70 -12.82 4.17
N ILE A 191 -30.06 -13.02 5.44
CA ILE A 191 -29.19 -13.57 6.47
C ILE A 191 -29.77 -14.94 6.84
N PRO A 192 -29.14 -16.05 6.39
CA PRO A 192 -29.58 -17.39 6.74
C PRO A 192 -29.48 -17.64 8.26
N ALA A 193 -30.49 -18.28 8.83
CA ALA A 193 -30.51 -18.65 10.25
C ALA A 193 -29.60 -19.84 10.59
N ASP A 194 -29.18 -20.60 9.56
CA ASP A 194 -28.33 -21.80 9.67
C ASP A 194 -26.83 -21.50 9.74
N GLY A 195 -26.44 -20.22 9.75
CA GLY A 195 -25.05 -19.78 9.77
C GLY A 195 -24.34 -19.88 8.42
N SER A 196 -25.04 -20.19 7.33
CA SER A 196 -24.49 -20.12 5.98
C SER A 196 -24.21 -18.68 5.56
N ASN A 197 -23.37 -18.50 4.53
CA ASN A 197 -22.98 -17.18 4.05
C ASN A 197 -24.21 -16.37 3.64
N PRO A 198 -24.29 -15.07 4.02
CA PRO A 198 -25.40 -14.23 3.63
C PRO A 198 -25.39 -13.95 2.12
N VAL A 199 -26.59 -13.77 1.57
CA VAL A 199 -26.74 -13.31 0.19
C VAL A 199 -26.58 -11.81 0.18
N GLN A 200 -25.65 -11.34 -0.64
CA GLN A 200 -25.43 -9.93 -0.92
C GLN A 200 -25.84 -9.61 -2.34
N SER A 201 -26.44 -8.44 -2.54
CA SER A 201 -26.74 -7.96 -3.88
C SER A 201 -26.60 -6.45 -4.03
N VAL A 202 -26.53 -6.04 -5.29
CA VAL A 202 -26.62 -4.65 -5.72
C VAL A 202 -27.35 -4.60 -7.05
N ASP A 203 -28.32 -3.70 -7.17
CA ASP A 203 -29.05 -3.40 -8.41
C ASP A 203 -28.96 -1.89 -8.63
N LYS A 204 -28.36 -1.48 -9.75
CA LYS A 204 -28.12 -0.09 -10.10
C LYS A 204 -28.31 0.15 -11.60
N THR A 205 -28.49 1.42 -11.94
CA THR A 205 -28.44 1.88 -13.32
C THR A 205 -27.25 2.81 -13.52
N PHE A 206 -26.73 2.83 -14.75
CA PHE A 206 -25.72 3.78 -15.17
C PHE A 206 -26.05 4.28 -16.57
N GLN A 207 -25.64 5.51 -16.88
CA GLN A 207 -25.91 6.13 -18.17
C GLN A 207 -24.65 6.15 -19.03
N LEU A 208 -24.80 5.76 -20.29
CA LEU A 208 -23.80 6.00 -21.33
C LEU A 208 -24.31 7.11 -22.25
N THR A 209 -23.54 8.20 -22.33
CA THR A 209 -23.85 9.34 -23.19
C THR A 209 -23.50 9.04 -24.64
N ARG A 210 -23.96 9.90 -25.56
CA ARG A 210 -23.58 9.80 -26.97
C ARG A 210 -22.06 9.98 -27.16
N ALA A 211 -21.44 10.89 -26.40
CA ALA A 211 -20.00 11.10 -26.42
C ALA A 211 -19.22 9.84 -25.97
N ASP A 212 -19.76 9.10 -25.00
CA ASP A 212 -19.18 7.82 -24.57
C ASP A 212 -19.23 6.80 -25.70
N LYS A 213 -20.37 6.70 -26.39
CA LYS A 213 -20.52 5.80 -27.55
C LYS A 213 -19.58 6.16 -28.69
N ASP A 214 -19.40 7.45 -28.98
CA ASP A 214 -18.43 7.92 -29.96
C ASP A 214 -17.00 7.56 -29.55
N LEU A 215 -16.66 7.61 -28.26
CA LEU A 215 -15.37 7.16 -27.75
C LEU A 215 -15.17 5.65 -27.96
N MET A 216 -16.20 4.87 -27.68
CA MET A 216 -16.24 3.40 -27.81
C MET A 216 -16.21 2.91 -29.27
N SER A 217 -16.48 3.79 -30.25
CA SER A 217 -16.27 3.46 -31.67
C SER A 217 -14.80 3.21 -32.00
N LYS A 218 -13.88 3.73 -31.18
CA LYS A 218 -12.45 3.47 -31.29
C LYS A 218 -12.15 2.17 -30.54
N GLN A 219 -11.50 1.22 -31.21
CA GLN A 219 -11.18 -0.12 -30.68
C GLN A 219 -10.26 -0.15 -29.44
N GLU A 220 -9.80 1.00 -28.95
CA GLU A 220 -8.94 1.12 -27.77
C GLU A 220 -9.71 1.39 -26.46
N TYR A 221 -11.01 1.69 -26.54
CA TYR A 221 -11.86 1.97 -25.37
C TYR A 221 -12.89 0.87 -25.14
N ASP A 222 -13.13 0.58 -23.87
CA ASP A 222 -14.09 -0.42 -23.43
C ASP A 222 -14.86 0.03 -22.18
N VAL A 223 -16.06 -0.53 -21.98
CA VAL A 223 -16.78 -0.42 -20.71
C VAL A 223 -16.44 -1.65 -19.88
N GLN A 224 -15.88 -1.42 -18.69
CA GLN A 224 -15.46 -2.48 -17.78
C GLN A 224 -16.21 -2.38 -16.44
N VAL A 225 -16.69 -3.52 -15.97
CA VAL A 225 -17.19 -3.67 -14.59
C VAL A 225 -16.05 -4.17 -13.71
N TRP A 226 -16.00 -3.68 -12.48
CA TRP A 226 -15.02 -4.12 -11.49
C TRP A 226 -15.69 -4.31 -10.13
N CYS A 227 -15.15 -5.24 -9.36
CA CYS A 227 -15.56 -5.51 -7.98
C CYS A 227 -14.33 -5.60 -7.08
N MET A 228 -14.49 -5.21 -5.82
CA MET A 228 -13.38 -5.19 -4.87
C MET A 228 -13.87 -5.53 -3.45
N LEU A 229 -13.09 -6.34 -2.75
CA LEU A 229 -13.27 -6.63 -1.34
C LEU A 229 -12.74 -5.45 -0.50
N LEU A 230 -13.55 -4.90 0.41
CA LEU A 230 -13.19 -3.69 1.15
C LEU A 230 -12.06 -3.92 2.14
N ASN A 231 -12.10 -4.99 2.93
CA ASN A 231 -11.04 -5.40 3.88
C ASN A 231 -10.04 -6.42 3.29
N ASP A 232 -9.70 -6.28 2.01
CA ASP A 232 -8.73 -7.17 1.38
C ASP A 232 -7.31 -6.94 1.95
N LYS A 233 -6.63 -8.02 2.31
CA LYS A 233 -5.21 -8.00 2.73
C LYS A 233 -4.28 -7.64 1.56
N VAL A 234 -4.74 -7.83 0.33
CA VAL A 234 -4.05 -7.37 -0.88
C VAL A 234 -4.76 -6.13 -1.40
N ALA A 235 -4.25 -4.95 -1.06
CA ALA A 235 -4.95 -3.68 -1.30
C ALA A 235 -5.26 -3.37 -2.77
N PHE A 236 -4.40 -3.79 -3.71
CA PHE A 236 -4.45 -3.36 -5.12
C PHE A 236 -4.82 -4.51 -6.06
N ARG A 237 -6.01 -5.08 -5.90
CA ARG A 237 -6.56 -6.07 -6.83
C ARG A 237 -8.08 -5.98 -6.92
N MET A 238 -8.62 -6.50 -8.01
CA MET A 238 -10.05 -6.80 -8.10
C MET A 238 -10.32 -8.17 -7.48
N GLN A 239 -11.46 -8.28 -6.82
CA GLN A 239 -11.92 -9.51 -6.20
C GLN A 239 -13.44 -9.52 -6.14
N TRP A 240 -14.04 -10.60 -6.62
CA TRP A 240 -15.49 -10.81 -6.65
C TRP A 240 -15.95 -11.72 -5.51
N PRO A 241 -17.21 -11.60 -5.06
CA PRO A 241 -17.78 -12.49 -4.05
C PRO A 241 -17.84 -13.94 -4.53
N GLN A 242 -17.96 -14.88 -3.58
CA GLN A 242 -18.32 -16.26 -3.90
C GLN A 242 -19.69 -16.31 -4.59
N TYR A 243 -19.83 -17.26 -5.52
CA TYR A 243 -21.05 -17.45 -6.32
C TYR A 243 -21.53 -16.17 -7.02
N ALA A 244 -20.60 -15.34 -7.50
CA ALA A 244 -20.92 -14.10 -8.19
C ALA A 244 -21.77 -14.35 -9.44
N ASP A 245 -22.99 -13.81 -9.45
CA ASP A 245 -23.89 -13.73 -10.59
C ASP A 245 -24.02 -12.26 -11.03
N LEU A 246 -23.33 -11.90 -12.11
CA LEU A 246 -23.34 -10.57 -12.68
C LEU A 246 -24.25 -10.56 -13.91
N GLN A 247 -25.17 -9.61 -13.97
CA GLN A 247 -26.05 -9.39 -15.11
C GLN A 247 -26.01 -7.93 -15.56
N VAL A 248 -26.00 -7.72 -16.88
CA VAL A 248 -26.06 -6.40 -17.51
C VAL A 248 -27.22 -6.41 -18.49
N ASN A 249 -28.19 -5.51 -18.30
CA ASN A 249 -29.44 -5.46 -19.09
C ASN A 249 -30.17 -6.81 -19.16
N GLY A 250 -30.12 -7.60 -18.07
CA GLY A 250 -30.73 -8.94 -17.99
C GLY A 250 -29.90 -10.06 -18.64
N MET A 251 -28.75 -9.74 -19.24
CA MET A 251 -27.84 -10.71 -19.82
C MET A 251 -26.77 -11.12 -18.81
N PRO A 252 -26.54 -12.42 -18.55
CA PRO A 252 -25.50 -12.87 -17.65
C PRO A 252 -24.11 -12.62 -18.23
N VAL A 253 -23.20 -12.11 -17.41
CA VAL A 253 -21.80 -11.85 -17.73
C VAL A 253 -20.92 -12.62 -16.76
N ARG A 254 -19.98 -13.43 -17.27
CA ARG A 254 -19.06 -14.18 -16.41
C ARG A 254 -18.12 -13.22 -15.66
N ALA A 255 -18.34 -13.07 -14.35
CA ALA A 255 -17.53 -12.25 -13.47
C ALA A 255 -16.24 -12.93 -12.99
N ILE A 256 -16.29 -14.25 -12.78
CA ILE A 256 -15.18 -15.03 -12.22
C ILE A 256 -14.82 -16.21 -13.12
N ASN A 257 -13.53 -16.55 -13.17
CA ASN A 257 -13.00 -17.69 -13.92
C ASN A 257 -12.67 -18.90 -13.03
N ARG A 258 -12.78 -18.73 -11.71
CA ARG A 258 -12.59 -19.78 -10.70
C ARG A 258 -13.93 -20.42 -10.33
N PRO A 259 -13.95 -21.64 -9.76
CA PRO A 259 -15.15 -22.21 -9.14
C PRO A 259 -15.82 -21.22 -8.18
N GLY A 260 -17.15 -21.13 -8.22
CA GLY A 260 -17.90 -20.13 -7.44
C GLY A 260 -17.69 -20.22 -5.92
N SER A 261 -17.42 -21.42 -5.40
CA SER A 261 -17.11 -21.65 -3.99
C SER A 261 -15.67 -21.28 -3.60
N GLN A 262 -14.76 -21.09 -4.56
CA GLN A 262 -13.34 -20.90 -4.26
C GLN A 262 -13.05 -19.45 -3.83
N LEU A 263 -12.38 -19.30 -2.69
CA LEU A 263 -11.84 -18.02 -2.24
C LEU A 263 -10.57 -17.65 -3.03
N LEU A 264 -10.38 -16.35 -3.26
CA LEU A 264 -9.18 -15.84 -3.92
C LEU A 264 -8.00 -15.83 -2.94
N GLY A 265 -6.96 -16.60 -3.23
CA GLY A 265 -5.72 -16.63 -2.43
C GLY A 265 -4.87 -15.37 -2.60
N ALA A 266 -3.83 -15.19 -1.79
CA ALA A 266 -2.98 -13.98 -1.78
C ALA A 266 -2.36 -13.65 -3.17
N ASN A 267 -1.97 -14.67 -3.94
CA ASN A 267 -1.35 -14.50 -5.26
C ASN A 267 -2.38 -14.48 -6.42
N GLY A 268 -3.67 -14.55 -6.10
CA GLY A 268 -4.77 -14.50 -7.06
C GLY A 268 -5.21 -13.07 -7.33
N ARG A 269 -5.70 -12.83 -8.54
CA ARG A 269 -6.50 -11.66 -8.90
C ARG A 269 -7.68 -12.12 -9.75
N ASP A 270 -8.79 -11.41 -9.64
CA ASP A 270 -9.86 -11.54 -10.62
C ASP A 270 -9.74 -10.45 -11.69
N ASP A 271 -10.36 -10.71 -12.83
CA ASP A 271 -10.45 -9.75 -13.92
C ASP A 271 -11.71 -8.88 -13.77
N GLY A 272 -11.70 -7.71 -14.40
CA GLY A 272 -12.90 -6.91 -14.62
C GLY A 272 -13.50 -7.24 -16.00
N PRO A 273 -14.71 -7.83 -16.09
CA PRO A 273 -15.33 -8.18 -17.36
C PRO A 273 -15.56 -6.93 -18.23
N ILE A 274 -15.24 -7.05 -19.52
CA ILE A 274 -15.60 -6.07 -20.52
C ILE A 274 -17.07 -6.28 -20.88
N ILE A 275 -17.88 -5.25 -20.63
CA ILE A 275 -19.33 -5.29 -20.83
C ILE A 275 -19.78 -4.46 -22.03
N THR A 276 -18.87 -3.85 -22.79
CA THR A 276 -19.16 -3.11 -24.03
C THR A 276 -20.27 -3.75 -24.87
N PRO A 277 -20.22 -5.08 -25.17
CA PRO A 277 -21.23 -5.73 -26.03
C PRO A 277 -22.62 -5.85 -25.40
N TYR A 278 -22.73 -5.69 -24.09
CA TYR A 278 -23.97 -5.82 -23.32
C TYR A 278 -24.63 -4.46 -23.05
N THR A 279 -24.03 -3.36 -23.52
CA THR A 279 -24.49 -2.00 -23.23
C THR A 279 -25.27 -1.38 -24.38
N LYS A 280 -26.28 -0.58 -24.03
CA LYS A 280 -27.10 0.22 -24.95
C LYS A 280 -26.92 1.72 -24.70
N ASP A 281 -27.46 2.54 -25.59
CA ASP A 281 -27.42 3.99 -25.47
C ASP A 281 -28.35 4.44 -24.34
N GLY A 282 -27.92 5.43 -23.56
CA GLY A 282 -28.67 5.90 -22.40
C GLY A 282 -28.54 4.98 -21.19
N PHE A 283 -29.66 4.67 -20.54
CA PHE A 283 -29.67 3.94 -19.27
C PHE A 283 -29.44 2.44 -19.46
N ASN A 284 -28.49 1.91 -18.71
CA ASN A 284 -28.14 0.51 -18.63
C ASN A 284 -28.39 0.02 -17.21
N LYS A 285 -28.92 -1.20 -17.07
CA LYS A 285 -29.13 -1.85 -15.77
C LYS A 285 -27.97 -2.80 -15.48
N ILE A 286 -27.50 -2.82 -14.24
CA ILE A 286 -26.51 -3.77 -13.75
C ILE A 286 -26.98 -4.35 -12.42
N SER A 287 -26.89 -5.67 -12.28
CA SER A 287 -27.12 -6.35 -11.02
C SER A 287 -26.01 -7.35 -10.74
N LEU A 288 -25.57 -7.41 -9.49
CA LEU A 288 -24.64 -8.42 -9.01
C LEU A 288 -25.22 -9.05 -7.75
N THR A 289 -25.25 -10.38 -7.71
CA THR A 289 -25.56 -11.17 -6.52
C THR A 289 -24.38 -12.05 -6.15
N GLY A 290 -24.18 -12.32 -4.87
CA GLY A 290 -23.18 -13.28 -4.38
C GLY A 290 -23.57 -13.83 -3.02
N CYS A 291 -22.96 -14.95 -2.63
CA CYS A 291 -23.19 -15.62 -1.35
C CYS A 291 -21.86 -15.66 -0.58
N ASP A 292 -21.60 -14.61 0.20
CA ASP A 292 -20.31 -14.35 0.86
C ASP A 292 -20.56 -13.50 2.10
N ALA A 293 -19.84 -13.74 3.21
CA ALA A 293 -19.98 -12.92 4.42
C ALA A 293 -19.17 -11.62 4.37
N ARG A 294 -18.19 -11.52 3.46
CA ARG A 294 -17.27 -10.38 3.39
C ARG A 294 -17.87 -9.23 2.60
N ILE A 295 -17.41 -8.01 2.83
CA ILE A 295 -18.05 -6.81 2.26
C ILE A 295 -17.38 -6.38 0.95
N PHE A 296 -18.16 -6.33 -0.12
CA PHE A 296 -17.70 -5.95 -1.46
C PHE A 296 -18.28 -4.61 -1.92
N CYS A 297 -17.62 -4.01 -2.90
CA CYS A 297 -18.17 -2.92 -3.69
C CYS A 297 -18.06 -3.21 -5.19
N LEU A 298 -18.92 -2.58 -5.97
CA LEU A 298 -19.03 -2.68 -7.43
C LEU A 298 -18.92 -1.29 -8.06
N GLY A 299 -18.34 -1.19 -9.25
CA GLY A 299 -18.47 0.00 -10.08
C GLY A 299 -18.36 -0.31 -11.57
N VAL A 300 -18.63 0.70 -12.38
CA VAL A 300 -18.49 0.65 -13.85
C VAL A 300 -17.58 1.78 -14.28
N ARG A 301 -16.64 1.49 -15.18
CA ARG A 301 -15.72 2.47 -15.73
C ARG A 301 -15.61 2.35 -17.25
N ILE A 302 -15.36 3.47 -17.91
CA ILE A 302 -14.84 3.46 -19.28
C ILE A 302 -13.32 3.43 -19.19
N VAL A 303 -12.72 2.48 -19.88
CA VAL A 303 -11.28 2.24 -19.86
C VAL A 303 -10.67 2.42 -21.23
N LYS A 304 -9.40 2.82 -21.26
CA LYS A 304 -8.54 2.80 -22.43
C LYS A 304 -7.43 1.78 -22.23
N ARG A 305 -7.21 0.90 -23.21
CA ARG A 305 -6.14 -0.10 -23.16
C ARG A 305 -4.78 0.56 -23.38
N ARG A 306 -3.81 0.25 -22.51
CA ARG A 306 -2.40 0.60 -22.72
C ARG A 306 -1.68 -0.50 -23.48
N THR A 307 -0.78 -0.09 -24.38
CA THR A 307 0.16 -1.01 -25.03
C THR A 307 1.29 -1.40 -24.08
N VAL A 308 1.98 -2.51 -24.36
CA VAL A 308 3.17 -2.92 -23.61
C VAL A 308 4.21 -1.79 -23.57
N GLN A 309 4.44 -1.12 -24.70
CA GLN A 309 5.36 0.01 -24.77
C GLN A 309 4.95 1.17 -23.87
N GLN A 310 3.66 1.50 -23.80
CA GLN A 310 3.17 2.54 -22.90
C GLN A 310 3.42 2.17 -21.43
N ILE A 311 3.26 0.89 -21.05
CA ILE A 311 3.60 0.42 -19.69
C ILE A 311 5.10 0.52 -19.44
N LEU A 312 5.92 0.07 -20.39
CA LEU A 312 7.38 0.15 -20.28
C LEU A 312 7.87 1.59 -20.11
N ASN A 313 7.19 2.56 -20.71
CA ASN A 313 7.52 3.99 -20.58
C ASN A 313 7.10 4.59 -19.22
N LEU A 314 6.21 3.94 -18.47
CA LEU A 314 5.84 4.34 -17.10
C LEU A 314 6.83 3.82 -16.06
N ILE A 315 7.60 2.79 -16.40
CA ILE A 315 8.64 2.25 -15.55
C ILE A 315 9.84 3.20 -15.67
N PRO A 316 10.42 3.69 -14.55
CA PRO A 316 11.54 4.63 -14.61
C PRO A 316 12.70 4.07 -15.41
N LYS A 317 13.44 4.99 -16.02
CA LYS A 317 14.63 4.64 -16.78
C LYS A 317 15.72 4.21 -15.82
N GLU A 318 16.78 3.66 -16.39
CA GLU A 318 17.94 3.21 -15.62
C GLU A 318 18.69 4.36 -14.94
N SER A 319 18.69 5.56 -15.52
CA SER A 319 19.24 6.76 -14.86
C SER A 319 18.50 7.10 -13.57
N ASP A 320 17.20 6.79 -13.55
CA ASP A 320 16.33 6.93 -12.39
C ASP A 320 16.24 5.59 -11.66
N GLY A 321 17.30 4.76 -11.80
CA GLY A 321 17.60 3.38 -11.36
C GLY A 321 18.23 3.28 -9.97
N GLU A 322 18.40 2.04 -9.47
CA GLU A 322 19.13 1.81 -8.22
C GLU A 322 20.56 2.34 -8.41
N GLY A 323 20.98 3.28 -7.55
CA GLY A 323 22.32 3.83 -7.60
C GLY A 323 23.37 2.74 -7.41
N PHE A 324 24.55 2.93 -7.98
CA PHE A 324 25.63 1.94 -7.87
C PHE A 324 25.96 1.60 -6.40
N GLU A 325 25.99 2.60 -5.52
CA GLU A 325 26.25 2.42 -4.09
C GLU A 325 25.17 1.58 -3.39
N ASP A 326 23.90 1.81 -3.71
CA ASP A 326 22.78 1.02 -3.17
C ASP A 326 22.83 -0.43 -3.67
N ALA A 327 23.15 -0.61 -4.96
CA ALA A 327 23.31 -1.93 -5.56
C ALA A 327 24.49 -2.68 -4.93
N LEU A 328 25.63 -2.02 -4.73
CA LEU A 328 26.81 -2.57 -4.08
C LEU A 328 26.50 -2.95 -2.64
N ALA A 329 25.92 -2.04 -1.85
CA ALA A 329 25.55 -2.31 -0.47
C ALA A 329 24.59 -3.51 -0.36
N ARG A 330 23.68 -3.66 -1.32
CA ARG A 330 22.78 -4.84 -1.39
C ARG A 330 23.54 -6.11 -1.74
N VAL A 331 24.41 -6.10 -2.74
CA VAL A 331 25.22 -7.26 -3.12
C VAL A 331 26.12 -7.68 -1.95
N CYS A 332 26.79 -6.74 -1.28
CA CYS A 332 27.58 -6.99 -0.08
C CYS A 332 26.74 -7.65 1.02
N ARG A 333 25.49 -7.21 1.25
CA ARG A 333 24.59 -7.88 2.20
C ARG A 333 24.20 -9.30 1.79
N CYS A 334 24.04 -9.56 0.50
CA CYS A 334 23.72 -10.90 0.00
C CYS A 334 24.92 -11.87 0.09
N VAL A 335 26.13 -11.34 -0.08
CA VAL A 335 27.38 -12.09 -0.09
C VAL A 335 27.92 -12.32 1.32
N GLY A 336 27.90 -11.29 2.16
CA GLY A 336 28.51 -11.29 3.49
C GLY A 336 27.70 -11.98 4.59
N GLY A 337 26.77 -12.88 4.26
CA GLY A 337 26.16 -13.74 5.26
C GLY A 337 25.46 -13.05 6.44
N GLY A 338 24.71 -11.97 6.20
CA GLY A 338 23.87 -11.36 7.25
C GLY A 338 24.44 -10.12 7.93
N THR A 339 23.61 -9.53 8.78
CA THR A 339 23.68 -8.20 9.39
C THR A 339 25.04 -7.82 9.99
N ALA A 340 25.62 -6.70 9.53
CA ALA A 340 26.77 -6.01 10.15
C ALA A 340 26.47 -5.43 11.56
N THR A 341 25.56 -6.03 12.33
CA THR A 341 25.19 -5.63 13.68
C THR A 341 24.96 -6.78 14.66
N ASP A 342 25.23 -8.03 14.30
CA ASP A 342 25.17 -9.12 15.28
C ASP A 342 26.56 -9.43 15.84
N ASN A 343 26.61 -9.42 17.16
CA ASN A 343 27.79 -9.55 17.99
C ASN A 343 28.60 -10.83 17.69
N ASP A 344 29.91 -10.64 17.80
CA ASP A 344 30.90 -11.56 18.33
C ASP A 344 30.32 -12.52 19.40
N ASP A 345 30.08 -13.76 19.02
CA ASP A 345 30.19 -14.94 19.90
C ASP A 345 30.31 -16.21 19.03
N SER A 346 31.53 -16.74 19.06
CA SER A 346 32.04 -18.05 18.60
C SER A 346 30.99 -19.14 18.29
N ASP A 347 31.05 -19.70 17.08
CA ASP A 347 31.51 -21.08 16.93
C ASP A 347 31.92 -21.40 15.48
N SER A 348 32.83 -22.36 15.37
CA SER A 348 33.64 -22.67 14.19
C SER A 348 32.82 -23.27 13.04
N ASP A 349 32.24 -22.42 12.20
CA ASP A 349 31.82 -22.82 10.86
C ASP A 349 32.80 -22.21 9.86
N LEU A 350 33.37 -23.04 9.00
CA LEU A 350 34.16 -22.63 7.84
C LEU A 350 33.37 -21.54 7.10
N GLU A 351 33.76 -20.27 7.29
CA GLU A 351 33.35 -19.21 6.39
C GLU A 351 33.92 -19.61 5.03
N VAL A 352 33.08 -20.24 4.21
CA VAL A 352 33.35 -20.37 2.79
C VAL A 352 33.24 -18.95 2.25
N VAL A 353 34.35 -18.21 2.40
CA VAL A 353 34.61 -16.99 1.67
C VAL A 353 34.65 -17.44 0.22
N ALA A 354 33.50 -17.40 -0.44
CA ALA A 354 33.45 -17.68 -1.85
C ALA A 354 34.25 -16.57 -2.53
N ASP A 355 35.43 -16.91 -3.06
CA ASP A 355 36.30 -16.00 -3.81
C ASP A 355 35.57 -15.35 -5.00
N SER A 356 34.47 -15.96 -5.45
CA SER A 356 33.60 -15.41 -6.48
C SER A 356 32.17 -15.91 -6.33
N PHE A 357 31.21 -15.07 -6.72
CA PHE A 357 29.79 -15.40 -6.79
C PHE A 357 29.35 -15.43 -8.25
N THR A 358 28.73 -16.53 -8.67
CA THR A 358 28.18 -16.64 -10.02
C THR A 358 26.78 -16.01 -10.06
N VAL A 359 26.58 -15.06 -10.98
CA VAL A 359 25.27 -14.44 -11.24
C VAL A 359 24.72 -14.96 -12.55
N ASN A 360 23.46 -15.40 -12.54
CA ASN A 360 22.77 -15.86 -13.74
C ASN A 360 22.19 -14.66 -14.51
N LEU A 361 22.64 -14.48 -15.76
CA LEU A 361 22.15 -13.43 -16.66
C LEU A 361 20.93 -13.86 -17.51
N ARG A 362 20.42 -15.08 -17.30
CA ARG A 362 19.20 -15.57 -17.93
C ARG A 362 17.99 -15.14 -17.11
N CYS A 363 16.94 -14.73 -17.80
CA CYS A 363 15.66 -14.42 -17.21
C CYS A 363 15.02 -15.71 -16.64
N PRO A 364 14.58 -15.73 -15.37
CA PRO A 364 13.94 -16.91 -14.80
C PRO A 364 12.59 -17.24 -15.46
N MET A 365 11.94 -16.27 -16.12
CA MET A 365 10.64 -16.48 -16.77
C MET A 365 10.75 -17.01 -18.20
N SER A 366 11.76 -16.60 -18.97
CA SER A 366 11.91 -17.01 -20.37
C SER A 366 13.07 -17.98 -20.63
N GLY A 367 13.98 -18.16 -19.67
CA GLY A 367 15.23 -18.94 -19.83
C GLY A 367 16.27 -18.31 -20.78
N SER A 368 15.91 -17.20 -21.44
CA SER A 368 16.74 -16.46 -22.39
C SER A 368 17.59 -15.41 -21.68
N ARG A 369 18.67 -14.95 -22.31
CA ARG A 369 19.51 -13.86 -21.79
C ARG A 369 18.67 -12.59 -21.62
N MET A 370 18.75 -11.95 -20.45
CA MET A 370 18.06 -10.67 -20.19
C MET A 370 18.61 -9.58 -21.11
N LYS A 371 17.71 -8.81 -21.73
CA LYS A 371 18.02 -7.60 -22.49
C LYS A 371 17.95 -6.37 -21.59
N VAL A 372 16.88 -6.27 -20.82
CA VAL A 372 16.66 -5.20 -19.84
C VAL A 372 16.39 -5.84 -18.49
N ALA A 373 17.36 -5.77 -17.58
CA ALA A 373 17.19 -6.33 -16.24
C ALA A 373 16.26 -5.43 -15.42
N GLY A 374 15.22 -6.03 -14.85
CA GLY A 374 14.28 -5.42 -13.92
C GLY A 374 14.36 -6.10 -12.55
N ARG A 375 14.12 -5.31 -11.50
CA ARG A 375 13.97 -5.78 -10.12
C ARG A 375 13.00 -4.86 -9.37
N PHE A 376 12.24 -5.42 -8.45
CA PHE A 376 11.42 -4.61 -7.55
C PHE A 376 12.27 -3.97 -6.46
N LYS A 377 12.01 -2.70 -6.13
CA LYS A 377 12.74 -1.97 -5.09
C LYS A 377 12.86 -2.72 -3.73
N PRO A 378 11.79 -3.35 -3.19
CA PRO A 378 11.89 -4.04 -1.89
C PRO A 378 12.61 -5.39 -1.93
N CYS A 379 12.92 -5.94 -3.10
CA CYS A 379 13.56 -7.26 -3.20
C CYS A 379 15.00 -7.23 -2.66
N PRO A 380 15.34 -7.99 -1.60
CA PRO A 380 16.70 -7.96 -1.06
C PRO A 380 17.71 -8.73 -1.92
N HIS A 381 17.25 -9.69 -2.73
CA HIS A 381 18.09 -10.59 -3.52
C HIS A 381 18.77 -9.91 -4.73
N MET A 382 19.81 -10.59 -5.24
CA MET A 382 20.51 -10.23 -6.47
C MET A 382 19.75 -10.60 -7.75
N GLY A 383 18.83 -11.55 -7.67
CA GLY A 383 18.07 -12.04 -8.83
C GLY A 383 17.33 -10.92 -9.57
N CYS A 384 17.47 -10.92 -10.88
CA CYS A 384 16.79 -10.01 -11.79
C CYS A 384 15.95 -10.81 -12.79
N PHE A 385 15.08 -10.11 -13.52
CA PHE A 385 14.31 -10.70 -14.60
C PHE A 385 14.29 -9.77 -15.81
N ASP A 386 13.95 -10.31 -16.98
CA ASP A 386 13.80 -9.48 -18.17
C ASP A 386 12.49 -8.68 -18.10
N LEU A 387 12.61 -7.37 -18.24
CA LEU A 387 11.50 -6.44 -18.05
C LEU A 387 10.41 -6.59 -19.12
N ASP A 388 10.80 -6.73 -20.38
CA ASP A 388 9.86 -6.89 -21.50
C ASP A 388 9.07 -8.19 -21.33
N VAL A 389 9.77 -9.29 -21.05
CA VAL A 389 9.15 -10.60 -20.76
C VAL A 389 8.19 -10.48 -19.58
N PHE A 390 8.59 -9.80 -18.51
CA PHE A 390 7.75 -9.62 -17.33
C PHE A 390 6.44 -8.90 -17.66
N VAL A 391 6.51 -7.77 -18.38
CA VAL A 391 5.34 -6.97 -18.73
C VAL A 391 4.43 -7.73 -19.69
N GLU A 392 4.98 -8.37 -20.72
CA GLU A 392 4.20 -9.19 -21.66
C GLU A 392 3.49 -10.35 -20.95
N MET A 393 4.19 -11.02 -20.03
CA MET A 393 3.60 -12.12 -19.27
C MET A 393 2.47 -11.60 -18.38
N ASN A 394 2.62 -10.45 -17.72
CA ASN A 394 1.56 -9.86 -16.89
C ASN A 394 0.37 -9.33 -17.70
N GLN A 395 0.56 -9.00 -18.97
CA GLN A 395 -0.53 -8.65 -19.88
C GLN A 395 -1.41 -9.86 -20.22
N ARG A 396 -0.80 -11.05 -20.34
CA ARG A 396 -1.48 -12.30 -20.71
C ARG A 396 -1.94 -13.12 -19.51
N SER A 397 -1.19 -13.06 -18.42
CA SER A 397 -1.40 -13.84 -17.20
C SER A 397 -2.53 -13.27 -16.35
N ARG A 398 -3.31 -14.16 -15.76
CA ARG A 398 -4.35 -13.83 -14.77
C ARG A 398 -3.87 -13.99 -13.32
N LYS A 399 -2.61 -14.36 -13.10
CA LYS A 399 -2.02 -14.40 -11.75
C LYS A 399 -1.70 -12.98 -11.29
N HIS A 400 -1.75 -12.71 -9.99
CA HIS A 400 -1.22 -11.47 -9.42
C HIS A 400 0.31 -11.52 -9.43
N THR A 401 0.91 -11.56 -10.63
CA THR A 401 2.37 -11.76 -10.85
C THR A 401 3.16 -10.47 -10.70
N LEU A 402 2.53 -9.45 -10.15
CA LEU A 402 3.09 -8.13 -9.88
C LEU A 402 3.92 -8.10 -8.57
N VAL A 403 4.30 -9.27 -8.05
CA VAL A 403 4.97 -9.46 -6.76
C VAL A 403 6.09 -10.48 -6.94
N CYS A 404 7.25 -10.25 -6.32
CA CYS A 404 8.26 -11.30 -6.10
C CYS A 404 7.88 -12.07 -4.85
N ASP A 405 7.93 -13.41 -4.88
CA ASP A 405 7.70 -14.26 -3.68
C ASP A 405 8.60 -13.89 -2.48
N CYS A 406 9.69 -13.20 -2.80
CA CYS A 406 10.77 -12.68 -1.98
C CYS A 406 10.37 -11.48 -1.10
N SER A 407 9.34 -10.76 -1.52
CA SER A 407 8.85 -9.54 -0.89
C SER A 407 7.36 -9.72 -0.62
N GLY A 408 7.00 -10.06 0.62
CA GLY A 408 5.60 -10.30 1.00
C GLY A 408 4.64 -9.24 0.42
N ASN A 409 3.71 -9.70 -0.41
CA ASN A 409 2.51 -9.00 -0.90
C ASN A 409 2.65 -7.49 -1.27
N ALA A 410 3.73 -7.07 -1.93
CA ALA A 410 3.84 -5.70 -2.45
C ALA A 410 3.55 -5.66 -3.96
N PRO A 411 2.36 -5.19 -4.42
CA PRO A 411 2.05 -5.12 -5.84
C PRO A 411 2.92 -4.09 -6.57
N PHE A 412 3.28 -4.39 -7.82
CA PHE A 412 3.94 -3.53 -8.82
C PHE A 412 3.45 -2.07 -8.85
N VAL A 413 2.20 -1.81 -8.44
CA VAL A 413 1.60 -0.47 -8.48
C VAL A 413 1.47 0.21 -7.10
N SER A 414 1.76 -0.48 -5.98
CA SER A 414 1.81 0.15 -4.65
C SER A 414 3.11 0.89 -4.41
N ARG A 415 4.19 0.38 -5.00
CA ARG A 415 5.49 1.02 -5.09
C ARG A 415 5.93 0.81 -6.51
N THR A 416 5.86 1.88 -7.31
CA THR A 416 6.53 2.05 -8.61
C THR A 416 7.64 1.01 -8.78
N MET A 417 7.51 0.09 -9.74
CA MET A 417 8.64 -0.70 -10.21
C MET A 417 9.74 0.32 -10.55
N ARG A 418 10.74 0.49 -9.68
CA ARG A 418 11.58 1.70 -9.76
C ARG A 418 12.73 1.57 -10.72
N TRP A 419 13.18 0.37 -11.08
CA TRP A 419 14.49 0.27 -11.70
C TRP A 419 14.49 -0.63 -12.94
N ARG A 420 14.84 -0.04 -14.09
CA ARG A 420 15.66 -0.71 -15.10
C ARG A 420 17.10 -0.71 -14.57
N ILE A 421 17.80 -1.83 -14.70
CA ILE A 421 19.20 -1.98 -14.31
C ILE A 421 19.97 -2.22 -15.62
N SER A 422 21.00 -1.43 -15.93
CA SER A 422 21.90 -1.83 -17.03
C SER A 422 22.60 -3.11 -16.61
N LEU A 423 22.70 -4.04 -17.55
CA LEU A 423 23.60 -5.18 -17.40
C LEU A 423 25.02 -4.74 -17.05
N SER A 424 25.49 -3.57 -17.50
CA SER A 424 26.80 -3.03 -17.11
C SER A 424 26.87 -2.74 -15.62
N THR A 425 25.84 -2.14 -15.01
CA THR A 425 25.82 -1.87 -13.56
C THR A 425 25.80 -3.16 -12.76
N LEU A 426 24.99 -4.15 -13.18
CA LEU A 426 24.94 -5.49 -12.57
C LEU A 426 26.30 -6.21 -12.66
N ILE A 427 26.98 -6.12 -13.81
CA ILE A 427 28.29 -6.74 -14.06
C ILE A 427 29.42 -5.99 -13.33
N SER A 428 29.38 -4.66 -13.29
CA SER A 428 30.35 -3.81 -12.62
C SER A 428 30.29 -3.96 -11.10
N THR A 429 29.10 -4.14 -10.50
CA THR A 429 29.00 -4.39 -9.05
C THR A 429 29.65 -5.72 -8.65
N VAL A 430 29.57 -6.73 -9.53
CA VAL A 430 30.17 -8.05 -9.32
C VAL A 430 31.68 -8.06 -9.64
N SER A 431 32.14 -7.15 -10.51
CA SER A 431 33.55 -7.09 -10.95
C SER A 431 34.46 -6.20 -10.09
N LEU A 432 33.89 -5.31 -9.26
CA LEU A 432 34.65 -4.32 -8.46
C LEU A 432 35.15 -4.83 -7.10
N GLN A 433 35.06 -6.14 -6.84
CA GLN A 433 35.65 -6.78 -5.66
C GLN A 433 36.95 -7.54 -5.99
N ARG A 434 37.74 -7.00 -6.93
CA ARG A 434 39.14 -7.42 -7.14
C ARG A 434 40.10 -6.48 -6.45
#